data_AF-A0A1I8GYY1-F1
#
_entry.id   AF-A0A1I8GYY1-F1
#
_cell.length_a   1.000
_cell.length_b   1.000
_cell.length_c   1.000
_cell.angle_alpha   90.00
_cell.angle_beta   90.00
_cell.angle_gamma   90.00
#
_symmetry.space_group_name_H-M   'P 1'
#
loop_
_entity.id
_entity.type
_entity.pdbx_description
1 polymer ?
#
loop_
_entity_poly.entity_id
_entity_poly.type
_entity_poly.pdbx_seq_one_letter_code
_entity_poly.pdbx_strand_id
1 'polypeptide(L)'
;PFPREAVTTEQLAELSLLPGERKCAELALIPKQVGQLRVTGLAFTLCCQAPLEASTYGGSGSSSSQGVRGKVPLEVTGPRLNRRREDWQSVVYAPDRRLELQVAPPMPSLQLSFIGFPAYLLAGQVRRLSMKVTNCGQVPLTGLRLASKQLANFTFGFDEFSDNLLDSAVFQECQQAGSAGVASDSI
;
A
#
# COMPACT_ATOMS: atom_id res chain seq x y z
N PRO A 1 -14.27 -28.06 9.31
CA PRO A 1 -13.40 -26.87 9.07
C PRO A 1 -12.96 -26.82 7.61
N PHE A 2 -13.59 -25.95 6.82
CA PHE A 2 -13.27 -25.79 5.40
C PHE A 2 -11.85 -25.21 5.23
N PRO A 3 -11.04 -25.68 4.28
CA PRO A 3 -9.74 -25.08 4.00
C PRO A 3 -9.98 -23.63 3.56
N ARG A 4 -9.48 -22.66 4.34
CA ARG A 4 -9.54 -21.25 3.96
C ARG A 4 -8.64 -21.08 2.74
N GLU A 5 -9.25 -20.81 1.59
CA GLU A 5 -8.54 -20.44 0.37
C GLU A 5 -7.65 -19.22 0.65
N ALA A 6 -6.33 -19.39 0.57
CA ALA A 6 -5.36 -18.38 1.00
C ALA A 6 -5.19 -17.23 0.00
N VAL A 7 -5.53 -17.48 -1.26
CA VAL A 7 -5.39 -16.54 -2.38
C VAL A 7 -6.55 -16.76 -3.34
N THR A 8 -7.14 -15.68 -3.85
CA THR A 8 -8.00 -15.76 -5.04
C THR A 8 -7.17 -15.38 -6.26
N THR A 9 -7.15 -16.30 -7.22
CA THR A 9 -6.59 -16.09 -8.55
C THR A 9 -7.73 -15.75 -9.49
N GLU A 10 -7.66 -14.62 -10.20
CA GLU A 10 -8.55 -14.43 -11.33
C GLU A 10 -8.11 -15.37 -12.46
N GLN A 11 -9.00 -16.31 -12.81
CA GLN A 11 -8.76 -17.24 -13.89
C GLN A 11 -9.31 -16.64 -15.18
N LEU A 12 -8.43 -16.43 -16.16
CA LEU A 12 -8.83 -16.04 -17.50
C LEU A 12 -9.71 -17.15 -18.09
N ALA A 13 -10.94 -16.82 -18.51
CA ALA A 13 -11.96 -17.80 -18.90
C ALA A 13 -11.55 -18.63 -20.12
N GLU A 14 -11.04 -17.97 -21.17
CA GLU A 14 -10.50 -18.62 -22.36
C GLU A 14 -9.62 -17.63 -23.14
N LEU A 15 -8.45 -18.08 -23.63
CA LEU A 15 -7.58 -17.31 -24.52
C LEU A 15 -7.31 -18.13 -25.78
N SER A 16 -8.04 -17.83 -26.85
CA SER A 16 -7.75 -18.39 -28.17
C SER A 16 -6.64 -17.59 -28.86
N LEU A 17 -5.64 -18.29 -29.38
CA LEU A 17 -4.52 -17.72 -30.12
C LEU A 17 -4.48 -18.35 -31.51
N LEU A 18 -4.44 -17.51 -32.55
CA LEU A 18 -4.18 -17.96 -33.92
C LEU A 18 -2.70 -18.27 -34.13
N PRO A 19 -2.33 -19.03 -35.18
CA PRO A 19 -0.93 -19.28 -35.51
C PRO A 19 -0.15 -17.97 -35.68
N GLY A 20 0.90 -17.79 -34.88
CA GLY A 20 1.76 -16.59 -34.89
C GLY A 20 1.18 -15.38 -34.14
N GLU A 21 -0.03 -15.47 -33.60
CA GLU A 21 -0.66 -14.39 -32.84
C GLU A 21 -0.02 -14.22 -31.46
N ARG A 22 0.10 -12.97 -31.01
CA ARG A 22 0.54 -12.61 -29.66
C ARG A 22 -0.54 -11.78 -29.00
N LYS A 23 -1.03 -12.23 -27.85
CA LYS A 23 -1.96 -11.46 -27.00
C LYS A 23 -1.33 -11.20 -25.64
N CYS A 24 -1.55 -9.99 -25.12
CA CYS A 24 -1.25 -9.68 -23.74
C CYS A 24 -2.42 -10.15 -22.86
N ALA A 25 -2.11 -10.87 -21.77
CA ALA A 25 -3.07 -11.23 -20.74
C ALA A 25 -2.67 -10.55 -19.44
N GLU A 26 -3.64 -9.93 -18.77
CA GLU A 26 -3.48 -9.38 -17.43
C GLU A 26 -4.03 -10.40 -16.41
N LEU A 27 -3.24 -10.70 -15.39
CA LEU A 27 -3.58 -11.67 -14.36
C LEU A 27 -3.57 -10.99 -13.00
N ALA A 28 -4.66 -11.11 -12.24
CA ALA A 28 -4.77 -10.56 -10.90
C ALA A 28 -4.70 -11.64 -9.83
N LEU A 29 -4.00 -11.32 -8.74
CA LEU A 29 -3.86 -12.15 -7.55
C LEU A 29 -4.28 -11.33 -6.33
N ILE A 30 -5.31 -11.79 -5.63
CA ILE A 30 -5.83 -11.12 -4.43
C ILE A 30 -5.51 -12.00 -3.21
N PRO A 31 -4.56 -11.60 -2.35
CA PRO A 31 -4.27 -12.34 -1.13
C PRO A 31 -5.42 -12.21 -0.13
N LYS A 32 -5.80 -13.32 0.50
CA LYS A 32 -6.87 -13.38 1.53
C LYS A 32 -6.34 -13.59 2.95
N GLN A 33 -5.06 -13.90 3.09
CA GLN A 33 -4.44 -14.22 4.38
C GLN A 33 -3.11 -13.49 4.55
N VAL A 34 -2.85 -13.09 5.79
CA VAL A 34 -1.59 -12.47 6.22
C VAL A 34 -0.47 -13.50 6.13
N GLY A 35 0.72 -13.08 5.69
CA GLY A 35 1.89 -13.96 5.58
C GLY A 35 2.71 -13.69 4.34
N GLN A 36 3.54 -14.67 3.96
CA GLN A 36 4.37 -14.58 2.76
C GLN A 36 3.69 -15.32 1.59
N LEU A 37 3.55 -14.63 0.47
CA LEU A 37 3.04 -15.17 -0.78
C LEU A 37 4.16 -15.14 -1.83
N ARG A 38 4.46 -16.29 -2.44
CA ARG A 38 5.45 -16.40 -3.50
C ARG A 38 4.80 -16.87 -4.80
N VAL A 39 4.93 -16.08 -5.86
CA VAL A 39 4.49 -16.46 -7.20
C VAL A 39 5.58 -17.34 -7.82
N THR A 40 5.25 -18.59 -8.14
CA THR A 40 6.24 -19.58 -8.64
C THR A 40 6.18 -19.79 -10.14
N GLY A 41 5.05 -19.50 -10.79
CA GLY A 41 4.86 -19.80 -12.19
C GLY A 41 3.40 -19.64 -12.64
N LEU A 42 3.19 -19.77 -13.94
CA LEU A 42 1.89 -19.81 -14.58
C LEU A 42 1.54 -21.26 -14.90
N ALA A 43 0.41 -21.76 -14.39
CA ALA A 43 -0.14 -23.05 -14.77
C ALA A 43 -1.31 -22.83 -15.73
N PHE A 44 -1.39 -23.62 -16.79
CA PHE A 44 -2.44 -23.51 -17.81
C PHE A 44 -2.81 -24.87 -18.37
N THR A 45 -3.94 -24.92 -19.07
CA THR A 45 -4.37 -26.08 -19.84
C THR A 45 -4.53 -25.65 -21.29
N LEU A 46 -3.76 -26.25 -22.20
CA LEU A 46 -3.88 -26.02 -23.64
C LEU A 46 -4.92 -26.98 -24.22
N CYS A 47 -5.90 -26.44 -24.93
CA CYS A 47 -6.89 -27.22 -25.66
C CYS A 47 -6.71 -26.94 -27.15
N CYS A 48 -6.59 -27.98 -27.97
CA CYS A 48 -6.71 -27.84 -29.42
C CYS A 48 -8.19 -27.93 -29.79
N GLN A 49 -8.76 -26.82 -30.26
CA GLN A 49 -10.03 -26.87 -30.98
C GLN A 49 -9.70 -27.36 -32.38
N ALA A 50 -10.05 -28.61 -32.70
CA ALA A 50 -10.00 -29.09 -34.07
C ALA A 50 -10.94 -28.23 -34.92
N PRO A 51 -10.60 -27.88 -36.18
CA PRO A 51 -11.56 -27.28 -37.08
C PRO A 51 -12.80 -28.17 -37.14
N LEU A 52 -13.98 -27.58 -36.98
CA LEU A 52 -15.29 -28.23 -37.13
C LEU A 52 -15.48 -28.67 -38.59
N GLU A 53 -14.76 -29.69 -39.04
CA GLU A 53 -15.07 -30.39 -40.27
C GLU A 53 -15.10 -31.91 -40.00
N ALA A 54 -16.27 -32.48 -40.29
CA ALA A 54 -16.63 -33.90 -40.25
C ALA A 54 -16.99 -34.53 -38.88
N SER A 55 -18.25 -34.35 -38.49
CA SER A 55 -19.02 -35.45 -37.90
C SER A 55 -20.49 -35.42 -38.34
N THR A 56 -20.72 -35.53 -39.65
CA THR A 56 -21.97 -36.12 -40.16
C THR A 56 -21.90 -37.60 -39.84
N TYR A 57 -22.29 -38.01 -38.63
CA TYR A 57 -22.80 -39.34 -38.25
C TYR A 57 -22.89 -39.34 -36.71
N GLY A 58 -24.11 -39.49 -36.19
CA GLY A 58 -24.45 -39.38 -34.78
C GLY A 58 -23.65 -40.34 -33.89
N GLY A 59 -22.61 -39.82 -33.27
CA GLY A 59 -21.97 -40.40 -32.11
C GLY A 59 -22.08 -39.41 -30.97
N SER A 60 -22.74 -39.80 -29.87
CA SER A 60 -22.70 -39.10 -28.58
C SER A 60 -21.28 -39.18 -28.03
N GLY A 61 -20.37 -38.40 -28.61
CA GLY A 61 -19.01 -38.24 -28.17
C GLY A 61 -19.00 -37.17 -27.10
N SER A 62 -19.01 -37.59 -25.82
CA SER A 62 -18.57 -36.73 -24.73
C SER A 62 -17.14 -36.28 -25.05
N SER A 63 -16.96 -35.16 -25.73
CA SER A 63 -15.67 -34.55 -25.96
C SER A 63 -15.20 -33.98 -24.63
N SER A 64 -14.73 -34.86 -23.74
CA SER A 64 -13.81 -34.49 -22.69
C SER A 64 -12.59 -33.92 -23.42
N SER A 65 -12.58 -32.61 -23.63
CA SER A 65 -11.48 -31.88 -24.23
C SER A 65 -10.23 -32.24 -23.44
N GLN A 66 -9.44 -33.15 -24.00
CA GLN A 66 -8.21 -33.66 -23.40
C GLN A 66 -7.17 -32.55 -23.53
N GLY A 67 -7.26 -31.59 -22.62
CA GLY A 67 -6.34 -30.47 -22.57
C GLY A 67 -4.99 -30.91 -22.00
N VAL A 68 -3.89 -30.43 -22.59
CA VAL A 68 -2.55 -30.64 -22.07
C VAL A 68 -2.28 -29.61 -20.98
N ARG A 69 -2.12 -30.07 -19.74
CA ARG A 69 -1.71 -29.19 -18.63
C ARG A 69 -0.23 -28.84 -18.76
N GLY A 70 0.09 -27.56 -18.69
CA GLY A 70 1.43 -27.02 -18.69
C GLY A 70 1.66 -26.13 -17.46
N LYS A 71 2.94 -25.96 -17.11
CA LYS A 71 3.38 -24.97 -16.13
C LYS A 71 4.65 -24.30 -16.65
N VAL A 72 4.68 -22.98 -16.63
CA VAL A 72 5.85 -22.16 -16.93
C VAL A 72 6.34 -21.56 -15.61
N PRO A 73 7.53 -21.95 -15.11
CA PRO A 73 8.11 -21.32 -13.93
C PRO A 73 8.43 -19.85 -14.22
N LEU A 74 8.24 -18.99 -13.23
CA LEU A 74 8.63 -17.59 -13.30
C LEU A 74 9.86 -17.38 -12.41
N GLU A 75 11.03 -17.35 -13.02
CA GLU A 75 12.29 -17.01 -12.37
C GLU A 75 12.72 -15.63 -12.83
N VAL A 76 12.81 -14.69 -11.90
CA VAL A 76 13.26 -13.32 -12.19
C VAL A 76 14.67 -13.17 -11.64
N THR A 77 15.59 -12.78 -12.51
CA THR A 77 16.97 -12.47 -12.12
C THR A 77 17.10 -10.97 -11.90
N GLY A 78 17.71 -10.58 -10.79
CA GLY A 78 17.91 -9.19 -10.45
C GLY A 78 18.98 -8.52 -11.33
N PRO A 79 19.20 -7.21 -11.19
CA PRO A 79 20.25 -6.52 -11.92
C PRO A 79 21.64 -7.10 -11.62
N ARG A 80 22.49 -7.15 -12.64
CA ARG A 80 23.88 -7.58 -12.48
C ARG A 80 24.64 -6.60 -11.60
N LEU A 81 25.34 -7.12 -10.60
CA LEU A 81 26.23 -6.36 -9.74
C LEU A 81 27.59 -6.24 -10.44
N ASN A 82 28.03 -5.00 -10.71
CA ASN A 82 29.35 -4.70 -11.27
C ASN A 82 30.08 -3.62 -10.43
N ARG A 83 29.66 -3.39 -9.18
CA ARG A 83 30.12 -2.23 -8.40
C ARG A 83 31.44 -2.48 -7.67
N ARG A 84 31.70 -3.70 -7.20
CA ARG A 84 32.96 -4.02 -6.51
C ARG A 84 33.93 -4.70 -7.44
N ARG A 85 35.23 -4.45 -7.25
CA ARG A 85 36.33 -5.09 -8.01
C ARG A 85 36.26 -6.63 -7.95
N GLU A 86 35.72 -7.16 -6.86
CA GLU A 86 35.40 -8.58 -6.62
C GLU A 86 34.31 -9.12 -7.59
N ASP A 87 33.33 -8.29 -7.96
CA ASP A 87 32.23 -8.62 -8.88
C ASP A 87 32.66 -8.63 -10.36
N TRP A 88 33.87 -8.18 -10.70
CA TRP A 88 34.37 -8.22 -12.08
C TRP A 88 34.92 -9.60 -12.45
N GLN A 89 35.27 -10.41 -11.45
CA GLN A 89 35.82 -11.75 -11.62
C GLN A 89 34.73 -12.85 -11.63
N SER A 90 33.48 -12.51 -11.28
CA SER A 90 32.34 -13.44 -11.30
C SER A 90 31.04 -12.73 -11.65
N VAL A 91 30.16 -13.35 -12.43
CA VAL A 91 28.85 -12.77 -12.78
C VAL A 91 27.91 -12.94 -11.58
N VAL A 92 27.75 -11.88 -10.77
CA VAL A 92 26.86 -11.87 -9.60
C VAL A 92 25.61 -11.04 -9.89
N TYR A 93 24.45 -11.55 -9.51
CA TYR A 93 23.17 -10.86 -9.64
C TYR A 93 22.63 -10.46 -8.27
N ALA A 94 21.95 -9.31 -8.20
CA ALA A 94 21.25 -8.90 -6.99
C ALA A 94 20.05 -9.83 -6.71
N PRO A 95 19.65 -10.01 -5.44
CA PRO A 95 18.45 -10.76 -5.11
C PRO A 95 17.21 -10.05 -5.67
N ASP A 96 16.40 -10.76 -6.44
CA ASP A 96 15.12 -10.26 -6.96
C ASP A 96 13.95 -10.88 -6.17
N ARG A 97 13.15 -10.01 -5.55
CA ARG A 97 12.00 -10.39 -4.72
C ARG A 97 10.67 -9.91 -5.32
N ARG A 98 10.61 -9.56 -6.60
CA ARG A 98 9.39 -9.03 -7.24
C ARG A 98 8.21 -10.00 -7.22
N LEU A 99 8.50 -11.30 -7.12
CA LEU A 99 7.49 -12.37 -7.00
C LEU A 99 7.25 -12.81 -5.55
N GLU A 100 7.85 -12.14 -4.57
CA GLU A 100 7.67 -12.41 -3.15
C GLU A 100 6.92 -11.23 -2.51
N LEU A 101 5.67 -11.47 -2.11
CA LEU A 101 4.81 -10.50 -1.48
C LEU A 101 4.69 -10.83 0.01
N GLN A 102 4.83 -9.80 0.86
CA GLN A 102 4.50 -9.90 2.27
C GLN A 102 3.13 -9.26 2.51
N VAL A 103 2.12 -10.09 2.72
CA VAL A 103 0.76 -9.66 3.03
C VAL A 103 0.75 -9.19 4.48
N ALA A 104 0.63 -7.88 4.66
CA ALA A 104 0.58 -7.27 5.97
C ALA A 104 -0.79 -7.54 6.66
N PRO A 105 -0.82 -7.57 8.01
CA PRO A 105 -2.09 -7.62 8.73
C PRO A 105 -2.92 -6.35 8.48
N PRO A 106 -4.23 -6.36 8.79
CA PRO A 106 -5.02 -5.15 8.85
C PRO A 106 -4.32 -4.09 9.70
N MET A 107 -4.18 -2.87 9.17
CA MET A 107 -3.47 -1.78 9.84
C MET A 107 -4.37 -0.55 10.00
N PRO A 108 -4.19 0.23 11.08
CA PRO A 108 -4.84 1.52 11.20
C PRO A 108 -4.21 2.51 10.21
N SER A 109 -5.00 3.46 9.70
CA SER A 109 -4.52 4.48 8.78
C SER A 109 -5.11 5.83 9.19
N LEU A 110 -4.25 6.74 9.62
CA LEU A 110 -4.65 8.05 10.12
C LEU A 110 -4.58 9.08 8.99
N GLN A 111 -5.69 9.73 8.69
CA GLN A 111 -5.75 10.86 7.77
C GLN A 111 -6.18 12.12 8.51
N LEU A 112 -5.46 13.21 8.26
CA LEU A 112 -5.72 14.53 8.83
C LEU A 112 -6.05 15.52 7.71
N SER A 113 -7.12 16.29 7.89
CA SER A 113 -7.47 17.38 6.98
C SER A 113 -7.93 18.62 7.76
N PHE A 114 -7.56 19.79 7.25
CA PHE A 114 -8.03 21.07 7.78
C PHE A 114 -9.18 21.58 6.91
N ILE A 115 -10.28 21.96 7.55
CA ILE A 115 -11.45 22.54 6.90
C ILE A 115 -11.36 24.06 7.04
N GLY A 116 -11.53 24.76 5.90
CA GLY A 116 -11.50 26.22 5.87
C GLY A 116 -10.10 26.82 6.05
N PHE A 117 -9.06 26.11 5.60
CA PHE A 117 -7.69 26.62 5.65
C PHE A 117 -7.54 27.86 4.76
N PRO A 118 -7.15 29.03 5.30
CA PRO A 118 -7.08 30.26 4.54
C PRO A 118 -5.92 30.24 3.55
N ALA A 119 -6.14 30.81 2.35
CA ALA A 119 -5.08 30.97 1.36
C ALA A 119 -4.03 32.01 1.78
N TYR A 120 -4.43 32.97 2.63
CA TYR A 120 -3.58 34.04 3.16
C TYR A 120 -4.03 34.43 4.57
N LEU A 121 -3.08 34.83 5.41
CA LEU A 121 -3.31 35.40 6.74
C LEU A 121 -2.51 36.69 6.86
N LEU A 122 -3.11 37.72 7.43
CA LEU A 122 -2.42 38.97 7.74
C LEU A 122 -1.50 38.77 8.95
N ALA A 123 -0.44 39.57 9.05
CA ALA A 123 0.46 39.53 10.21
C ALA A 123 -0.32 39.82 11.50
N GLY A 124 -0.26 38.90 12.46
CA GLY A 124 -1.02 38.97 13.73
C GLY A 124 -2.47 38.49 13.66
N GLN A 125 -2.96 38.08 12.49
CA GLN A 125 -4.30 37.52 12.36
C GLN A 125 -4.37 36.09 12.89
N VAL A 126 -5.26 35.86 13.87
CA VAL A 126 -5.56 34.53 14.40
C VAL A 126 -6.82 33.99 13.74
N ARG A 127 -6.78 32.75 13.24
CA ARG A 127 -7.92 32.11 12.58
C ARG A 127 -8.21 30.74 13.18
N ARG A 128 -9.47 30.52 13.59
CA ARG A 128 -9.95 29.20 13.99
C ARG A 128 -10.07 28.31 12.76
N LEU A 129 -9.51 27.10 12.85
CA LEU A 129 -9.59 26.06 11.83
C LEU A 129 -10.18 24.80 12.44
N SER A 130 -11.05 24.13 11.70
CA SER A 130 -11.55 22.82 12.10
C SER A 130 -10.63 21.74 11.54
N MET A 131 -10.02 20.96 12.42
CA MET A 131 -9.19 19.83 12.04
C MET A 131 -10.01 18.54 12.11
N LYS A 132 -10.17 17.87 10.97
CA LYS A 132 -10.83 16.57 10.90
C LYS A 132 -9.77 15.47 10.91
N VAL A 133 -9.92 14.56 11.88
CA VAL A 133 -9.08 13.37 12.02
C VAL A 133 -9.92 12.15 11.70
N THR A 134 -9.52 11.37 10.69
CA THR A 134 -10.30 10.21 10.21
C THR A 134 -9.42 8.96 10.21
N ASN A 135 -9.95 7.86 10.74
CA ASN A 135 -9.36 6.54 10.54
C ASN A 135 -9.83 5.97 9.20
N CYS A 136 -8.93 5.85 8.24
CA CYS A 136 -9.17 5.24 6.95
C CYS A 136 -8.70 3.76 6.92
N GLY A 137 -8.20 3.24 8.04
CA GLY A 137 -7.72 1.87 8.17
C GLY A 137 -8.81 0.90 8.62
N GLN A 138 -8.46 -0.40 8.61
CA GLN A 138 -9.39 -1.48 9.00
C GLN A 138 -9.30 -1.83 10.50
N VAL A 139 -8.40 -1.18 11.24
CA VAL A 139 -8.16 -1.41 12.67
C VAL A 139 -8.40 -0.11 13.43
N PRO A 140 -8.99 -0.15 14.64
CA PRO A 140 -9.23 1.06 15.45
C PRO A 140 -7.92 1.76 15.81
N LEU A 141 -7.94 3.09 15.76
CA LEU A 141 -6.88 3.93 16.30
C LEU A 141 -6.99 3.99 17.83
N THR A 142 -5.86 3.80 18.51
CA THR A 142 -5.77 3.92 19.97
C THR A 142 -4.62 4.85 20.35
N GLY A 143 -4.76 5.58 21.44
CA GLY A 143 -3.67 6.42 21.98
C GLY A 143 -3.26 7.60 21.10
N LEU A 144 -4.19 8.21 20.34
CA LEU A 144 -3.89 9.39 19.53
C LEU A 144 -3.38 10.53 20.41
N ARG A 145 -2.20 11.06 20.06
CA ARG A 145 -1.60 12.24 20.68
C ARG A 145 -1.32 13.27 19.60
N LEU A 146 -1.68 14.52 19.89
CA LEU A 146 -1.47 15.64 18.98
C LEU A 146 -0.32 16.49 19.50
N ALA A 147 0.66 16.75 18.64
CA ALA A 147 1.77 17.64 18.91
C ALA A 147 2.07 18.47 17.66
N SER A 148 2.33 19.77 17.84
CA SER A 148 2.81 20.66 16.78
C SER A 148 4.25 21.04 17.07
N LYS A 149 5.07 21.05 16.01
CA LYS A 149 6.43 21.61 16.07
C LYS A 149 6.44 23.14 15.93
N GLN A 150 5.34 23.72 15.46
CA GLN A 150 5.21 25.16 15.22
C GLN A 150 4.28 25.78 16.25
N LEU A 151 4.79 25.92 17.48
CA LEU A 151 4.03 26.46 18.61
C LEU A 151 3.63 27.94 18.43
N ALA A 152 4.39 28.71 17.64
CA ALA A 152 4.07 30.10 17.33
C ALA A 152 2.90 30.26 16.33
N ASN A 153 2.64 29.23 15.50
CA ASN A 153 1.68 29.34 14.39
C ASN A 153 0.37 28.59 14.66
N PHE A 154 0.39 27.59 15.53
CA PHE A 154 -0.77 26.74 15.80
C PHE A 154 -0.92 26.47 17.28
N THR A 155 -2.11 26.72 17.78
CA THR A 155 -2.58 26.33 19.11
C THR A 155 -3.79 25.42 18.97
N PHE A 156 -3.82 24.33 19.71
CA PHE A 156 -4.95 23.41 19.74
C PHE A 156 -5.82 23.70 20.96
N GLY A 157 -7.13 23.78 20.75
CA GLY A 157 -8.12 23.95 21.82
C GLY A 157 -9.39 23.19 21.48
N PHE A 158 -10.13 22.78 22.50
CA PHE A 158 -11.44 22.14 22.37
C PHE A 158 -12.55 23.19 22.50
N ASP A 159 -13.69 22.92 21.86
CA ASP A 159 -14.83 23.86 21.76
C ASP A 159 -15.52 24.12 23.10
N GLU A 160 -15.22 23.37 24.16
CA GLU A 160 -15.74 23.65 25.51
C GLU A 160 -15.28 25.00 26.08
N PHE A 161 -14.29 25.66 25.45
CA PHE A 161 -13.82 27.00 25.78
C PHE A 161 -14.29 28.08 24.78
N SER A 162 -15.25 27.77 23.91
CA SER A 162 -15.61 28.60 22.76
C SER A 162 -16.78 29.55 22.94
N ASP A 163 -17.19 29.87 24.16
CA ASP A 163 -18.09 31.01 24.34
C ASP A 163 -17.28 32.32 24.19
N ASN A 164 -17.31 32.85 22.97
CA ASN A 164 -17.01 34.25 22.60
C ASN A 164 -15.58 34.81 22.83
N LEU A 165 -14.59 34.02 23.22
CA LEU A 165 -13.25 34.56 23.53
C LEU A 165 -12.31 34.77 22.32
N LEU A 166 -12.69 34.32 21.12
CA LEU A 166 -11.83 34.48 19.93
C LEU A 166 -11.87 35.85 19.28
N ASP A 167 -12.84 36.71 19.64
CA ASP A 167 -12.81 38.11 19.20
C ASP A 167 -11.84 38.96 20.05
N SER A 168 -11.24 38.37 21.09
CA SER A 168 -10.36 39.06 22.06
C SER A 168 -9.08 38.30 22.39
N ALA A 169 -8.75 37.23 21.67
CA ALA A 169 -7.51 36.48 21.90
C ALA A 169 -6.29 37.26 21.41
N VAL A 170 -5.86 38.24 22.20
CA VAL A 170 -4.57 38.92 22.06
C VAL A 170 -3.48 37.94 22.52
N PHE A 171 -2.57 37.60 21.61
CA PHE A 171 -1.38 36.83 21.92
C PHE A 171 -0.55 37.62 22.95
N GLN A 172 -0.45 37.14 24.20
CA GLN A 172 0.47 37.69 25.17
C GLN A 172 1.76 36.85 25.16
N GLU A 173 2.82 37.45 24.63
CA GLU A 173 4.15 36.88 24.63
C GLU A 173 4.63 36.69 26.08
N CYS A 174 4.84 35.44 26.51
CA CYS A 174 5.45 35.15 27.79
C CYS A 174 6.95 35.47 27.69
N GLN A 175 7.34 36.66 28.16
CA GLN A 175 8.74 36.97 28.40
C GLN A 175 9.26 36.02 29.49
N GLN A 176 10.21 35.15 29.12
CA GLN A 176 10.92 34.31 30.07
C GLN A 176 11.65 35.19 31.08
N ALA A 177 11.18 35.18 32.33
CA ALA A 177 11.95 35.71 33.45
C ALA A 177 13.21 34.85 33.61
N GLY A 178 14.36 35.40 33.21
CA GLY A 178 15.67 34.80 33.46
C GLY A 178 15.91 34.67 34.96
N SER A 179 15.72 33.47 35.49
CA SER A 179 16.22 33.08 36.81
C SER A 179 17.74 32.96 36.72
N ALA A 180 18.46 34.05 37.02
CA ALA A 180 19.88 34.00 37.31
C ALA A 180 20.09 33.20 38.61
N GLY A 181 20.45 31.93 38.46
CA GLY A 181 20.93 31.10 39.56
C GLY A 181 22.29 31.61 40.02
N VAL A 182 22.32 32.27 41.18
CA VAL A 182 23.56 32.53 41.91
C VAL A 182 23.90 31.24 42.65
N ALA A 183 24.87 30.48 42.13
CA ALA A 183 25.55 29.44 42.87
C ALA A 183 26.63 30.10 43.74
N SER A 184 26.40 30.21 45.04
CA SER A 184 27.45 30.53 46.02
C SER A 184 28.08 29.22 46.50
N ASP A 185 29.23 28.88 45.94
CA ASP A 185 30.23 28.03 46.58
C ASP A 185 30.87 28.81 47.73
N SER A 186 30.94 28.23 48.92
CA SER A 186 31.86 28.66 49.98
C SER A 186 32.20 27.47 50.87
N ILE A 187 33.51 27.22 50.97
CA ILE A 187 34.18 26.54 52.07
C ILE A 187 34.02 27.39 53.34
#